data_AF-A0AAV6YHX2-F1
#
_entry.id   AF-A0AAV6YHX2-F1
#
_cell.length_a   1.000
_cell.length_b   1.000
_cell.length_c   1.000
_cell.angle_alpha   90.00
_cell.angle_beta   90.00
_cell.angle_gamma   90.00
#
_symmetry.space_group_name_H-M   'P 1'
#
loop_
_entity.id
_entity.type
_entity.pdbx_description
1 polymer ?
#
loop_
_entity_poly.entity_id
_entity_poly.type
_entity_poly.pdbx_seq_one_letter_code
_entity_poly.pdbx_strand_id
1 'polypeptide(L)' 'WAGVAALAVGAAAVGFLAYRSLSCKDKCCKSRVNQGIQKDNPKVVHAFDMEDLGDKAVYCRCWRSKK' A
#
# COMPACT_ATOMS: atom_id res chain seq x y z
N TRP A 1 32.35 33.23 -9.02
CA TRP A 1 32.65 31.99 -8.26
C TRP A 1 31.72 31.75 -7.08
N ALA A 2 31.60 32.65 -6.10
CA ALA A 2 30.74 32.44 -4.93
C ALA A 2 29.24 32.20 -5.25
N GLY A 3 28.66 32.96 -6.19
CA GLY A 3 27.25 32.77 -6.58
C GLY A 3 26.97 31.43 -7.26
N VAL A 4 27.92 30.91 -8.04
CA VAL A 4 27.81 29.59 -8.70
C VAL A 4 27.92 28.47 -7.66
N ALA A 5 28.81 28.61 -6.68
CA ALA A 5 28.94 27.67 -5.58
C ALA A 5 27.67 27.61 -4.72
N ALA A 6 27.08 28.77 -4.39
CA ALA A 6 25.84 28.83 -3.63
C ALA A 6 24.67 28.17 -4.35
N LEU A 7 24.54 28.38 -5.67
CA LEU A 7 23.53 27.72 -6.50
C LEU A 7 23.72 26.19 -6.53
N ALA A 8 24.96 25.72 -6.70
CA ALA A 8 25.26 24.28 -6.73
C ALA A 8 24.93 23.60 -5.39
N VAL A 9 25.30 24.23 -4.26
CA VAL A 9 25.00 23.73 -2.92
C VAL A 9 23.49 23.71 -2.66
N GLY A 10 22.78 24.78 -3.05
CA GLY A 10 21.33 24.85 -2.95
C GLY A 10 20.63 23.75 -3.76
N ALA A 11 21.04 23.55 -5.01
CA ALA A 11 20.49 22.50 -5.87
C ALA A 11 20.75 21.09 -5.31
N ALA A 12 21.97 20.84 -4.80
CA ALA A 12 22.32 19.56 -4.19
C ALA A 12 21.50 19.29 -2.91
N ALA A 13 21.31 20.30 -2.06
CA ALA A 13 20.50 20.18 -0.86
C ALA A 13 19.03 19.89 -1.18
N VAL A 14 18.44 20.61 -2.13
CA VAL A 14 17.05 20.38 -2.59
C VAL A 14 16.90 18.98 -3.19
N GLY A 15 17.83 18.57 -4.06
CA GLY A 15 17.83 17.23 -4.67
C GLY A 15 17.92 16.12 -3.62
N PHE A 16 18.78 16.28 -2.62
CA PHE A 16 18.94 15.32 -1.53
C PHE A 16 17.67 15.20 -0.68
N LEU A 17 17.04 16.33 -0.33
CA LEU A 17 15.79 16.34 0.43
C LEU A 17 14.63 15.71 -0.36
N ALA A 18 14.52 16.02 -1.66
CA ALA A 18 13.52 15.42 -2.54
C ALA A 18 13.71 13.89 -2.65
N TYR A 19 14.94 13.43 -2.87
CA TYR A 19 15.27 12.01 -2.94
C TYR A 19 14.89 11.26 -1.64
N ARG A 20 15.23 11.83 -0.49
CA ARG A 20 14.93 11.21 0.81
C ARG A 20 13.42 11.16 1.08
N SER A 21 12.70 12.23 0.78
CA SER A 21 11.24 12.29 0.96
C SER A 21 10.51 11.26 0.10
N LEU A 22 10.88 11.17 -1.18
CA LEU A 22 10.24 10.24 -2.12
C LEU A 22 10.64 8.79 -1.84
N SER A 23 11.93 8.51 -1.63
CA SER A 23 12.42 7.14 -1.43
C SER A 23 12.01 6.53 -0.08
N CYS A 24 11.75 7.34 0.95
CA CYS A 24 11.23 6.85 2.22
C CYS A 24 9.73 6.51 2.16
N LYS A 25 8.97 7.13 1.24
CA LYS A 25 7.52 6.92 1.12
C LYS A 25 7.19 5.52 0.58
N ASP A 26 8.04 4.98 -0.30
CA ASP A 26 7.83 3.65 -0.90
C ASP A 26 8.17 2.49 0.05
N LYS A 27 9.07 2.69 1.02
CA LYS A 27 9.52 1.58 1.90
C LYS A 27 8.52 1.19 2.99
N CYS A 28 7.51 2.01 3.28
CA CYS A 28 6.57 1.74 4.37
C CYS A 28 5.29 1.00 3.92
N CYS A 29 5.06 0.89 2.62
CA CYS A 29 3.86 0.29 2.06
C CYS A 29 4.06 -1.22 1.86
N LYS A 30 4.05 -2.02 2.94
CA LYS A 30 3.92 -3.48 2.76
C LYS A 30 2.74 -3.76 1.84
N SER A 31 2.95 -4.61 0.84
CA SER A 31 1.90 -5.01 -0.10
C SER A 31 0.65 -5.46 0.67
N ARG A 32 -0.40 -4.67 0.60
CA ARG A 32 -1.67 -4.98 1.26
C ARG A 32 -2.40 -6.01 0.40
N VAL A 33 -2.68 -7.17 0.98
CA VAL A 33 -3.45 -8.24 0.32
C VAL A 33 -4.88 -7.76 0.04
N ASN A 34 -5.57 -7.26 1.07
CA ASN A 34 -6.87 -6.63 0.91
C ASN A 34 -6.68 -5.16 0.48
N GLN A 35 -7.15 -4.78 -0.71
CA GLN A 35 -7.07 -3.41 -1.21
C GLN A 35 -8.31 -2.57 -0.88
N GLY A 36 -9.50 -3.17 -0.77
CA GLY A 36 -10.75 -2.39 -0.64
C GLY A 36 -11.95 -3.07 -0.02
N ILE A 37 -11.87 -4.33 0.43
CA ILE A 37 -13.01 -5.05 1.01
C ILE A 37 -13.11 -4.71 2.51
N GLN A 38 -14.26 -4.22 2.98
CA GLN A 38 -14.59 -4.00 4.41
C GLN A 38 -13.47 -3.32 5.23
N LYS A 39 -13.09 -2.11 4.85
CA LYS A 39 -11.94 -1.37 5.45
C LYS A 39 -12.23 -0.71 6.80
N ASP A 40 -13.51 -0.54 7.10
CA ASP A 40 -14.06 -0.13 8.38
C ASP A 40 -13.89 -1.20 9.46
N ASN A 41 -13.83 -2.49 9.06
CA ASN A 41 -13.64 -3.60 9.98
C ASN A 41 -12.15 -3.87 10.23
N PRO A 42 -11.66 -3.83 11.50
CA PRO A 42 -10.26 -4.10 11.81
C PRO A 42 -9.84 -5.54 11.47
N LYS A 43 -10.78 -6.49 11.44
CA LYS A 43 -10.52 -7.90 11.11
C LYS A 43 -11.72 -8.52 10.38
N VAL A 44 -11.56 -8.65 9.07
CA VAL A 44 -12.57 -9.27 8.21
C VAL A 44 -12.44 -10.79 8.25
N VAL A 45 -13.49 -11.47 8.72
CA VAL A 45 -13.62 -12.93 8.80
C VAL A 45 -14.98 -13.32 8.21
N HIS A 46 -15.04 -14.42 7.46
CA HIS A 46 -16.29 -14.98 6.95
C HIS A 46 -16.42 -16.39 7.50
N ALA A 47 -17.55 -16.68 8.14
CA ALA A 47 -17.92 -18.00 8.63
C ALA A 47 -19.15 -18.47 7.85
N PHE A 48 -19.16 -19.74 7.48
CA PHE A 48 -20.27 -20.36 6.76
C PHE A 48 -20.60 -21.67 7.45
N ASP A 49 -21.88 -21.90 7.67
CA ASP A 49 -22.39 -23.14 8.24
C ASP A 49 -22.47 -24.21 7.15
N MET A 50 -22.15 -25.45 7.50
CA MET A 50 -22.00 -26.52 6.52
C MET A 50 -23.32 -26.92 5.88
N GLU A 51 -24.45 -26.70 6.54
CA GLU A 51 -25.79 -26.95 6.00
C GLU A 51 -26.15 -25.99 4.87
N ASP A 52 -25.55 -24.80 4.84
CA ASP A 52 -25.81 -23.76 3.83
C ASP A 52 -24.91 -23.90 2.60
N LEU A 53 -23.84 -24.69 2.69
CA LEU A 53 -23.03 -25.08 1.55
C LEU A 53 -23.77 -26.18 0.80
N GLY A 54 -24.50 -25.84 -0.27
CA GLY A 54 -25.06 -26.82 -1.21
C GLY A 54 -23.98 -27.70 -1.87
N ASP A 55 -24.22 -28.23 -3.08
CA ASP A 55 -23.33 -29.25 -3.67
C ASP A 55 -21.84 -28.85 -3.78
N LYS A 56 -21.55 -27.56 -4.01
CA LYS A 56 -20.17 -27.04 -4.05
C LYS A 56 -20.13 -25.53 -3.88
N ALA A 57 -19.23 -25.05 -3.01
CA ALA A 57 -18.93 -23.62 -2.86
C ALA A 57 -17.43 -23.34 -3.09
N VAL A 58 -17.13 -22.16 -3.65
CA VAL A 58 -15.76 -21.69 -3.85
C VAL A 58 -15.65 -20.26 -3.32
N TYR A 59 -14.74 -20.06 -2.37
CA TYR A 59 -14.55 -18.77 -1.72
C TYR A 59 -13.27 -18.07 -2.15
N CYS A 60 -13.33 -16.74 -2.19
CA CYS A 60 -12.18 -15.90 -2.53
C CYS A 60 -11.10 -16.04 -1.45
N ARG A 61 -9.87 -16.35 -1.87
CA ARG A 61 -8.67 -16.32 -1.01
C ARG A 61 -7.72 -15.16 -1.33
N CYS A 62 -8.02 -14.40 -2.37
CA CYS A 62 -7.13 -13.38 -2.92
C CYS A 62 -7.55 -11.93 -2.63
N TRP A 63 -8.72 -11.70 -2.01
CA TRP A 63 -9.26 -10.36 -1.73
C TRP A 63 -9.51 -9.48 -2.97
N ARG A 64 -9.71 -10.10 -4.14
CA ARG A 64 -10.00 -9.41 -5.41
C ARG A 64 -11.38 -9.72 -5.99
N SER A 65 -12.13 -10.64 -5.37
CA SER A 65 -13.50 -10.93 -5.77
C SER A 65 -14.38 -9.71 -5.57
N LYS A 66 -15.31 -9.48 -6.51
CA LYS A 66 -16.42 -8.53 -6.36
C LYS A 66 -17.72 -9.23 -5.94
N LYS A 67 -17.71 -10.57 -5.92
CA LYS A 67 -18.76 -11.41 -5.35
C LYS A 67 -18.57 -11.51 -3.85
#